data_AF-A0AA88RET2-F1
#
_entry.id   AF-A0AA88RET2-F1
#
_cell.length_a   1.000
_cell.length_b   1.000
_cell.length_c   1.000
_cell.angle_alpha   90.00
_cell.angle_beta   90.00
_cell.angle_gamma   90.00
#
_symmetry.space_group_name_H-M   'P 1'
#
loop_
_entity.id
_entity.type
_entity.pdbx_description
1 polymer ?
#
loop_
_entity_poly.entity_id
_entity_poly.type
_entity_poly.pdbx_seq_one_letter_code
_entity_poly.pdbx_strand_id
1 'polypeptide(L)'
;MASFAGAIVGLMLRILPAYVRGWFSNIRDRSTSYAIESFTKAWCSPPLITNELTQIKKASFSDDYFSVSVSKSANEVVATYTKDETGTGSVIRLPSSYPLRPVDVDCTRSLGISELKRRKWIMSMMIFIRNQNGALAEAIRIWKSNFDKEFEGVEECPICYSVIHTANHT
;
A
#
# COMPACT_ATOMS: atom_id res chain seq x y z
N MET A 1 -13.68 -22.81 21.69
CA MET A 1 -12.90 -21.66 22.22
C MET A 1 -11.76 -21.23 21.28
N ALA A 2 -10.89 -22.14 20.82
CA ALA A 2 -9.78 -21.78 19.92
C ALA A 2 -10.21 -21.16 18.58
N SER A 3 -11.29 -21.66 17.96
CA SER A 3 -11.86 -21.10 16.73
C SER A 3 -12.37 -19.65 16.90
N PHE A 4 -12.99 -19.36 18.05
CA PHE A 4 -13.50 -18.04 18.38
C PHE A 4 -12.34 -17.04 18.60
N ALA A 5 -11.29 -17.44 19.32
CA ALA A 5 -10.09 -16.63 19.50
C ALA A 5 -9.42 -16.31 18.15
N GLY A 6 -9.29 -17.31 17.27
CA GLY A 6 -8.78 -17.11 15.91
C GLY A 6 -9.62 -16.15 15.09
N ALA A 7 -10.95 -16.24 15.18
CA ALA A 7 -11.87 -15.32 14.50
C ALA A 7 -11.72 -13.87 15.01
N ILE A 8 -11.55 -13.67 16.31
CA ILE A 8 -11.27 -12.35 16.90
C ILE A 8 -9.97 -11.78 16.35
N VAL A 9 -8.89 -12.58 16.31
CA VAL A 9 -7.61 -12.14 15.74
C VAL A 9 -7.77 -11.74 14.27
N GLY A 10 -8.47 -12.56 13.46
CA GLY A 10 -8.77 -12.24 12.07
C GLY A 10 -9.57 -10.93 11.92
N LEU A 11 -10.54 -10.69 12.79
CA LEU A 11 -11.32 -9.45 12.80
C LEU A 11 -10.47 -8.23 13.17
N MET A 12 -9.61 -8.37 14.18
CA MET A 12 -8.67 -7.32 14.60
C MET A 12 -7.68 -6.96 13.49
N LEU A 13 -7.15 -7.96 12.77
CA LEU A 13 -6.31 -7.74 11.60
C LEU A 13 -7.03 -6.99 10.48
N ARG A 14 -8.35 -7.17 10.34
CA ARG A 14 -9.16 -6.46 9.34
C ARG A 14 -9.49 -5.02 9.76
N ILE A 15 -9.95 -4.82 10.98
CA ILE A 15 -10.51 -3.53 11.43
C ILE A 15 -9.42 -2.61 11.98
N LEU A 16 -8.43 -3.17 12.68
CA LEU A 16 -7.40 -2.43 13.41
C LEU A 16 -5.97 -2.92 13.08
N PRO A 17 -5.60 -3.10 11.80
CA PRO A 17 -4.30 -3.65 11.42
C PRO A 17 -3.11 -2.85 11.96
N ALA A 18 -3.22 -1.52 12.07
CA ALA A 18 -2.16 -0.68 12.63
C ALA A 18 -1.85 -1.01 14.09
N TYR A 19 -2.90 -1.20 14.91
CA TYR A 19 -2.75 -1.62 16.30
C TYR A 19 -2.18 -3.02 16.43
N VAL A 20 -2.66 -3.96 15.60
CA VAL A 20 -2.16 -5.34 15.63
C VAL A 20 -0.69 -5.39 15.22
N ARG A 21 -0.25 -4.61 14.23
CA ARG A 21 1.17 -4.47 13.89
C ARG A 21 1.98 -3.96 15.08
N GLY A 22 1.53 -2.87 15.72
CA GLY A 22 2.21 -2.30 16.88
C GLY A 22 2.35 -3.31 18.03
N TRP A 23 1.28 -4.04 18.34
CA TRP A 23 1.31 -5.13 19.32
C TRP A 23 2.28 -6.24 18.89
N PHE A 24 2.16 -6.74 17.66
CA PHE A 24 2.98 -7.82 17.13
C PHE A 24 4.47 -7.49 17.15
N SER A 25 4.85 -6.27 16.79
CA SER A 25 6.24 -5.78 16.83
C SER A 25 6.84 -5.73 18.24
N ASN A 26 6.00 -5.67 19.28
CA ASN A 26 6.44 -5.62 20.68
C ASN A 26 6.56 -7.00 21.34
N ILE A 27 6.16 -8.09 20.65
CA ILE A 27 6.30 -9.45 21.16
C ILE A 27 7.76 -9.85 21.15
N ARG A 28 8.34 -10.05 22.34
CA ARG A 28 9.74 -10.47 22.50
C ARG A 28 9.96 -11.97 22.31
N ASP A 29 8.95 -12.78 22.65
CA ASP A 29 9.03 -14.23 22.50
C ASP A 29 8.92 -14.63 21.01
N ARG A 30 10.01 -15.19 20.49
CA ARG A 30 10.11 -15.58 19.08
C ARG A 30 9.17 -16.73 18.73
N SER A 31 8.95 -17.66 19.66
CA SER A 31 8.06 -18.79 19.45
C SER A 31 6.61 -18.33 19.25
N THR A 32 6.14 -17.46 20.16
CA THR A 32 4.81 -16.85 20.08
C THR A 32 4.66 -16.00 18.81
N SER A 33 5.64 -15.14 18.51
CA SER A 33 5.61 -14.31 17.29
C SER A 33 5.52 -15.18 16.03
N TYR A 34 6.30 -16.25 15.95
CA TYR A 34 6.25 -17.21 14.83
C TYR A 34 4.90 -17.92 14.71
N ALA A 35 4.34 -18.37 15.83
CA ALA A 35 3.03 -19.04 15.84
C ALA A 35 1.91 -18.10 15.35
N ILE A 36 1.92 -16.85 15.79
CA ILE A 36 0.96 -15.82 15.35
C ILE A 36 1.12 -15.52 13.86
N GLU A 37 2.36 -15.35 13.38
CA GLU A 37 2.63 -15.08 11.96
C GLU A 37 2.20 -16.25 11.07
N SER A 38 2.49 -17.48 11.49
CA SER A 38 2.09 -18.70 10.79
C SER A 38 0.55 -18.84 10.71
N PHE A 39 -0.14 -18.64 11.84
CA PHE A 39 -1.60 -18.64 11.89
C PHE A 39 -2.19 -17.57 10.96
N THR A 40 -1.65 -16.34 11.03
CA THR A 40 -2.12 -15.20 10.23
C THR A 40 -1.95 -15.51 8.75
N LYS A 41 -0.76 -15.96 8.33
CA LYS A 41 -0.45 -16.33 6.96
C LYS A 41 -1.38 -17.40 6.41
N ALA A 42 -1.70 -18.42 7.20
CA ALA A 42 -2.53 -19.54 6.76
C ALA A 42 -4.02 -19.18 6.67
N TRP A 43 -4.55 -18.43 7.65
CA TRP A 43 -6.00 -18.32 7.83
C TRP A 43 -6.56 -16.91 7.66
N CYS A 44 -5.75 -15.88 7.93
CA CYS A 44 -6.24 -14.49 7.96
C CYS A 44 -5.78 -13.68 6.73
N SER A 45 -4.54 -13.84 6.29
CA SER A 45 -3.96 -13.08 5.18
C SER A 45 -4.64 -13.33 3.83
N PRO A 46 -4.98 -14.57 3.41
CA PRO A 46 -5.55 -14.81 2.09
C PRO A 46 -6.82 -14.02 1.77
N PRO A 47 -7.87 -13.98 2.64
CA PRO A 47 -9.06 -13.18 2.37
C PRO A 47 -8.79 -11.68 2.43
N LEU A 48 -7.86 -11.21 3.27
CA LEU A 48 -7.49 -9.79 3.35
C LEU A 48 -6.80 -9.31 2.06
N ILE A 49 -5.80 -10.07 1.60
CA ILE A 49 -5.11 -9.79 0.34
C ILE A 49 -6.08 -9.82 -0.83
N THR A 50 -6.94 -10.86 -0.89
CA THR A 50 -7.95 -10.98 -1.96
C THR A 50 -8.90 -9.78 -1.97
N ASN A 51 -9.31 -9.30 -0.80
CA ASN A 51 -10.13 -8.10 -0.68
C ASN A 51 -9.39 -6.88 -1.22
N GLU A 52 -8.15 -6.61 -0.79
CA GLU A 52 -7.37 -5.47 -1.29
C GLU A 52 -7.20 -5.48 -2.80
N LEU A 53 -6.75 -6.60 -3.36
CA LEU A 53 -6.56 -6.73 -4.81
C LEU A 53 -7.88 -6.57 -5.58
N THR A 54 -8.99 -7.02 -5.00
CA THR A 54 -10.32 -6.82 -5.57
C THR A 54 -10.75 -5.36 -5.53
N GLN A 55 -10.51 -4.65 -4.43
CA GLN A 55 -10.85 -3.23 -4.30
C GLN A 55 -10.04 -2.39 -5.29
N ILE A 56 -8.75 -2.68 -5.46
CA ILE A 56 -7.89 -2.00 -6.44
C ILE A 56 -8.43 -2.22 -7.86
N LYS A 57 -8.81 -3.44 -8.21
CA LYS A 57 -9.40 -3.73 -9.52
C LYS A 57 -10.74 -2.99 -9.74
N LYS A 58 -11.54 -2.81 -8.68
CA LYS A 58 -12.81 -2.06 -8.72
C LYS A 58 -12.62 -0.54 -8.78
N ALA A 59 -11.52 -0.02 -8.25
CA ALA A 59 -11.27 1.41 -8.14
C ALA A 59 -11.13 2.14 -9.49
N SER A 60 -11.07 1.39 -10.61
CA SER A 60 -11.03 1.88 -12.00
C SER A 60 -10.18 3.14 -12.17
N PHE A 61 -8.87 2.96 -12.32
CA PHE A 61 -7.93 4.07 -12.55
C PHE A 61 -7.89 4.52 -14.02
N SER A 62 -9.02 4.48 -14.73
CA SER A 62 -9.10 4.75 -16.17
C SER A 62 -8.61 6.16 -16.52
N ASP A 63 -7.45 6.23 -17.13
CA ASP A 63 -6.77 7.44 -17.61
C ASP A 63 -5.86 7.03 -18.78
N ASP A 64 -5.70 7.89 -19.78
CA ASP A 64 -4.89 7.63 -20.97
C ASP A 64 -3.41 7.46 -20.64
N TYR A 65 -2.94 8.06 -19.54
CA TYR A 65 -1.55 8.03 -19.11
C TYR A 65 -1.28 7.06 -17.94
N PHE A 66 -2.31 6.39 -17.43
CA PHE A 66 -2.18 5.56 -16.23
C PHE A 66 -2.89 4.22 -16.33
N SER A 67 -2.19 3.16 -15.94
CA SER A 67 -2.74 1.81 -15.94
C SER A 67 -2.37 1.07 -14.66
N VAL A 68 -3.24 0.16 -14.23
CA VAL A 68 -3.01 -0.69 -13.06
C VAL A 68 -3.28 -2.15 -13.43
N SER A 69 -2.28 -3.00 -13.22
CA SER A 69 -2.36 -4.45 -13.36
C SER A 69 -2.30 -5.11 -11.99
N VAL A 70 -3.08 -6.17 -11.80
CA VAL A 70 -3.21 -6.89 -10.53
C VAL A 70 -2.90 -8.36 -10.74
N SER A 71 -1.88 -8.86 -10.05
CA SER A 71 -1.48 -10.27 -10.05
C SER A 71 -1.87 -10.93 -8.73
N LYS A 72 -2.96 -11.73 -8.76
CA LYS A 72 -3.44 -12.46 -7.58
C LYS A 72 -2.49 -13.58 -7.15
N SER A 73 -1.80 -14.23 -8.09
CA SER A 73 -0.86 -15.31 -7.77
C SER A 73 0.42 -14.79 -7.10
N ALA A 74 0.85 -13.58 -7.45
CA ALA A 74 2.03 -12.93 -6.88
C ALA A 74 1.71 -12.03 -5.67
N ASN A 75 0.42 -11.85 -5.33
CA ASN A 75 -0.03 -10.83 -4.37
C ASN A 75 0.53 -9.43 -4.69
N GLU A 76 0.52 -9.08 -5.98
CA GLU A 76 1.23 -7.92 -6.50
C GLU A 76 0.30 -7.01 -7.30
N VAL A 77 0.59 -5.71 -7.26
CA VAL A 77 -0.04 -4.68 -8.07
C VAL A 77 1.05 -3.88 -8.76
N VAL A 78 0.89 -3.69 -10.07
CA VAL A 78 1.77 -2.86 -10.89
C VAL A 78 0.98 -1.67 -11.36
N ALA A 79 1.35 -0.48 -10.92
CA ALA A 79 0.82 0.78 -11.42
C ALA A 79 1.84 1.39 -12.39
N THR A 80 1.41 1.76 -13.59
CA THR A 80 2.29 2.32 -14.63
C THR A 80 1.75 3.68 -15.05
N TYR A 81 2.61 4.69 -14.98
CA TYR A 81 2.38 6.03 -15.49
C TYR A 81 3.24 6.23 -16.74
N THR A 82 2.62 6.59 -17.86
CA THR A 82 3.30 6.76 -19.15
C THR A 82 2.93 8.12 -19.73
N LYS A 83 3.92 9.01 -19.89
CA LYS A 83 3.76 10.29 -20.58
C LYS A 83 4.99 10.52 -21.47
N ASP A 84 4.77 11.04 -22.69
CA ASP A 84 5.83 11.31 -23.69
C ASP A 84 6.77 10.11 -23.92
N GLU A 85 6.19 8.92 -24.12
CA GLU A 85 6.88 7.63 -24.36
C GLU A 85 7.81 7.14 -23.23
N THR A 86 7.86 7.84 -22.09
CA THR A 86 8.61 7.39 -20.92
C THR A 86 7.68 6.73 -19.90
N GLY A 87 7.80 5.42 -19.74
CA GLY A 87 7.06 4.66 -18.74
C GLY A 87 7.77 4.61 -17.38
N THR A 88 7.04 4.94 -16.30
CA THR A 88 7.48 4.72 -14.92
C THR A 88 6.45 3.86 -14.19
N GLY A 89 6.92 2.91 -13.40
CA GLY A 89 6.06 1.96 -12.70
C GLY A 89 6.31 1.97 -11.20
N SER A 90 5.26 1.66 -10.44
CA SER A 90 5.35 1.22 -9.05
C SER A 90 4.88 -0.22 -8.94
N VAL A 91 5.65 -1.04 -8.21
CA VAL A 91 5.34 -2.42 -7.90
C VAL A 91 5.06 -2.51 -6.40
N ILE A 92 3.83 -2.90 -6.06
CA ILE A 92 3.35 -3.02 -4.68
C ILE A 92 3.11 -4.50 -4.40
N ARG A 93 3.85 -5.07 -3.43
CA ARG A 93 3.79 -6.49 -3.07
C ARG A 93 3.27 -6.68 -1.66
N LEU A 94 2.14 -7.37 -1.53
CA LEU A 94 1.60 -7.74 -0.23
C LEU A 94 2.32 -9.00 0.29
N PRO A 95 2.88 -8.97 1.52
CA PRO A 95 3.53 -10.14 2.09
C PRO A 95 2.52 -11.24 2.39
N SER A 96 2.97 -12.50 2.37
CA SER A 96 2.11 -13.64 2.71
C SER A 96 1.51 -13.58 4.12
N SER A 97 2.14 -12.84 5.05
CA SER A 97 1.65 -12.57 6.40
C SER A 97 0.99 -11.18 6.54
N TYR A 98 0.51 -10.58 5.44
CA TYR A 98 -0.25 -9.32 5.47
C TYR A 98 -1.43 -9.43 6.45
N PRO A 99 -1.67 -8.45 7.34
CA PRO A 99 -1.05 -7.13 7.43
C PRO A 99 0.09 -7.01 8.48
N LEU A 100 0.62 -8.12 9.02
CA LEU A 100 1.65 -8.09 10.07
C LEU A 100 3.00 -7.58 9.57
N ARG A 101 3.40 -8.01 8.38
CA ARG A 101 4.62 -7.55 7.72
C ARG A 101 4.30 -6.35 6.81
N PRO A 102 5.25 -5.43 6.61
CA PRO A 102 5.04 -4.27 5.76
C PRO A 102 4.81 -4.70 4.30
N VAL A 103 3.96 -3.94 3.62
CA VAL A 103 3.83 -4.00 2.16
C VAL A 103 5.11 -3.44 1.56
N ASP A 104 5.64 -4.16 0.59
CA ASP A 104 6.83 -3.72 -0.12
C ASP A 104 6.43 -2.87 -1.34
N VAL A 105 7.11 -1.76 -1.53
CA VAL A 105 6.81 -0.78 -2.59
C VAL A 105 8.11 -0.43 -3.28
N ASP A 106 8.20 -0.77 -4.56
CA ASP A 106 9.30 -0.38 -5.44
C ASP A 106 8.78 0.58 -6.51
N CYS A 107 9.63 1.50 -6.97
CA CYS A 107 9.33 2.39 -8.08
C CYS A 107 10.51 2.41 -9.05
N THR A 108 10.22 2.14 -10.33
CA THR A 108 11.22 2.22 -11.39
C THR A 108 11.70 3.66 -11.56
N ARG A 109 12.87 3.82 -12.20
CA ARG A 109 13.38 5.15 -12.52
C ARG A 109 12.51 5.78 -13.61
N SER A 110 12.35 7.10 -13.52
CA SER A 110 11.59 7.93 -14.46
C SER A 110 12.51 8.97 -15.07
N LEU A 111 12.33 9.32 -16.35
CA LEU A 111 12.93 10.53 -16.91
C LEU A 111 12.17 11.74 -16.36
N GLY A 112 12.87 12.73 -15.82
CA GLY A 112 12.27 13.95 -15.26
C GLY A 112 12.03 13.93 -13.74
N ILE A 113 12.05 12.77 -13.08
CA ILE A 113 11.93 12.68 -11.62
C ILE A 113 13.30 12.41 -10.99
N SER A 114 13.74 13.30 -10.09
CA SER A 114 14.99 13.10 -9.36
C SER A 114 14.91 11.89 -8.42
N GLU A 115 16.05 11.23 -8.17
CA GLU A 115 16.09 10.09 -7.25
C GLU A 115 15.62 10.46 -5.83
N LEU A 116 15.93 11.68 -5.38
CA LEU A 116 15.49 12.19 -4.08
C LEU A 116 13.96 12.27 -4.00
N LYS A 117 13.31 12.86 -5.02
CA LYS A 117 11.86 12.98 -5.08
C LYS A 117 11.17 11.61 -5.11
N ARG A 118 11.70 10.67 -5.91
CA ARG A 118 11.24 9.28 -5.93
C ARG A 118 11.31 8.63 -4.55
N ARG A 119 12.44 8.76 -3.83
CA ARG A 119 12.59 8.20 -2.47
C ARG A 119 11.58 8.80 -1.49
N LYS A 120 11.31 10.11 -1.57
CA LYS A 120 10.30 10.80 -0.76
C LYS A 120 8.89 10.28 -1.02
N TRP A 121 8.52 10.07 -2.28
CA TRP A 121 7.21 9.52 -2.64
C TRP A 121 7.03 8.09 -2.18
N ILE A 122 8.05 7.22 -2.35
CA ILE A 122 8.03 5.85 -1.80
C ILE A 122 7.84 5.89 -0.28
N MET A 123 8.61 6.74 0.42
CA MET A 123 8.52 6.89 1.87
C MET A 123 7.12 7.35 2.29
N SER A 124 6.55 8.34 1.60
CA SER A 124 5.19 8.83 1.84
C SER A 124 4.14 7.72 1.68
N MET A 125 4.20 6.98 0.56
CA MET A 125 3.31 5.84 0.33
C MET A 125 3.45 4.77 1.42
N MET A 126 4.68 4.39 1.79
CA MET A 126 4.90 3.39 2.84
C MET A 126 4.34 3.83 4.20
N ILE A 127 4.50 5.12 4.56
CA ILE A 127 3.94 5.69 5.79
C ILE A 127 2.41 5.65 5.73
N PHE A 128 1.83 6.07 4.61
CA PHE A 128 0.38 6.07 4.39
C PHE A 128 -0.20 4.65 4.53
N ILE A 129 0.36 3.67 3.82
CA ILE A 129 -0.10 2.27 3.84
C ILE A 129 0.00 1.68 5.25
N ARG A 130 1.09 1.96 5.96
CA ARG A 130 1.31 1.49 7.33
C ARG A 130 0.31 2.09 8.32
N ASN A 131 -0.12 3.32 8.12
CA ASN A 131 -0.94 4.03 9.10
C ASN A 131 -2.45 3.99 8.78
N GLN A 132 -2.84 3.94 7.51
CA GLN A 132 -4.24 4.05 7.07
C GLN A 132 -4.91 2.70 6.76
N ASN A 133 -4.74 1.72 7.65
CA ASN A 133 -5.46 0.44 7.60
C ASN A 133 -5.52 -0.27 6.23
N GLY A 134 -4.50 -0.12 5.39
CA GLY A 134 -4.41 -0.86 4.13
C GLY A 134 -5.17 -0.28 2.94
N ALA A 135 -5.46 1.03 2.90
CA ALA A 135 -6.05 1.68 1.72
C ALA A 135 -5.10 1.73 0.50
N LEU A 136 -4.70 0.57 -0.05
CA LEU A 136 -3.74 0.45 -1.15
C LEU A 136 -4.22 1.15 -2.42
N ALA A 137 -5.53 1.08 -2.71
CA ALA A 137 -6.10 1.80 -3.84
C ALA A 137 -5.92 3.32 -3.69
N GLU A 138 -5.97 3.85 -2.47
CA GLU A 138 -5.74 5.28 -2.20
C GLU A 138 -4.25 5.64 -2.29
N ALA A 139 -3.36 4.76 -1.80
CA ALA A 139 -1.92 4.95 -1.98
C ALA A 139 -1.54 5.04 -3.47
N ILE A 140 -2.17 4.21 -4.33
CA ILE A 140 -1.99 4.26 -5.78
C ILE A 140 -2.52 5.59 -6.37
N ARG A 141 -3.66 6.11 -5.88
CA ARG A 141 -4.18 7.43 -6.31
C ARG A 141 -3.24 8.57 -5.93
N ILE A 142 -2.71 8.55 -4.70
CA ILE A 142 -1.74 9.56 -4.24
C ILE A 142 -0.48 9.51 -5.12
N TRP A 143 0.02 8.30 -5.42
CA TRP A 143 1.15 8.12 -6.32
C TRP A 143 0.89 8.71 -7.70
N LYS A 144 -0.26 8.40 -8.32
CA LYS A 144 -0.67 8.99 -9.60
C LYS A 144 -0.73 10.52 -9.52
N SER A 145 -1.39 11.06 -8.49
CA SER A 145 -1.56 12.50 -8.32
C SER A 145 -0.23 13.22 -8.16
N ASN A 146 0.78 12.59 -7.55
CA ASN A 146 2.12 13.16 -7.46
C ASN A 146 2.76 13.29 -8.85
N PHE A 147 2.59 12.32 -9.75
CA PHE A 147 3.06 12.44 -11.13
C PHE A 147 2.30 13.52 -11.88
N ASP A 148 0.96 13.50 -11.87
CA ASP A 148 0.13 14.48 -12.57
C ASP A 148 0.60 15.91 -12.25
N LYS A 149 0.77 16.20 -10.96
CA LYS A 149 1.07 17.54 -10.43
C LYS A 149 2.52 17.95 -10.58
N GLU A 150 3.44 17.00 -10.53
CA GLU A 150 4.84 17.28 -10.88
C GLU A 150 4.95 17.77 -12.34
N PHE A 151 4.22 17.13 -13.26
CA PHE A 151 4.20 17.56 -14.65
C PHE A 151 3.42 18.86 -14.89
N GLU A 152 2.52 19.24 -13.99
CA GLU A 152 1.88 20.57 -13.96
C GLU A 152 2.79 21.65 -13.33
N GLY A 153 3.95 21.27 -12.78
CA GLY A 153 4.88 22.19 -12.12
C GLY A 153 4.47 22.59 -10.70
N VAL A 154 3.60 21.81 -10.06
CA VAL A 154 3.12 22.06 -8.69
C VAL A 154 4.09 21.45 -7.67
N GLU A 155 4.50 22.26 -6.68
CA GLU A 155 5.37 21.78 -5.60
C GLU A 155 4.65 20.80 -4.64
N GLU A 156 5.39 19.80 -4.18
CA GLU A 156 4.93 18.83 -3.18
C GLU A 156 4.88 19.42 -1.76
N CYS A 157 3.99 18.90 -0.90
CA CYS A 157 4.02 19.27 0.51
C CYS A 157 5.35 18.82 1.15
N PRO A 158 6.10 19.70 1.82
CA PRO A 158 7.41 19.34 2.41
C PRO A 158 7.30 18.39 3.60
N ILE A 159 6.10 18.23 4.19
CA ILE A 159 5.87 17.40 5.38
C ILE A 159 5.53 15.96 4.98
N CYS A 160 4.58 15.80 4.06
CA CYS A 160 4.05 14.49 3.69
C CYS A 160 4.47 14.03 2.30
N TYR A 161 5.14 14.87 1.51
CA TYR A 161 5.58 14.58 0.13
C TYR A 161 4.45 14.10 -0.80
N SER A 162 3.21 14.46 -0.46
CA SER A 162 2.05 14.27 -1.31
C SER A 162 1.50 15.65 -1.68
N VAL A 163 0.93 15.77 -2.86
CA VAL A 163 0.29 17.03 -3.26
C VAL A 163 -1.19 16.98 -2.90
N ILE A 164 -1.53 17.47 -1.71
CA ILE A 164 -2.90 17.49 -1.18
C ILE A 164 -3.61 18.76 -1.66
N HIS A 165 -4.81 18.66 -2.23
CA HIS A 165 -5.69 19.82 -2.35
C HIS A 165 -6.33 20.09 -0.99
N THR A 166 -6.17 21.28 -0.44
CA THR A 166 -7.10 21.80 0.56
C THR A 166 -8.40 22.10 -0.17
N ALA A 167 -9.31 21.12 -0.24
CA ALA A 167 -10.71 21.46 -0.47
C ALA A 167 -11.15 22.24 0.77
N ASN A 168 -11.19 23.57 0.65
CA ASN A 168 -11.87 24.40 1.63
C ASN A 168 -13.34 23.97 1.61
N HIS A 169 -13.76 23.21 2.60
CA HIS A 169 -15.18 23.00 2.88
C HIS A 169 -15.72 24.33 3.42
N THR A 170 -16.32 25.13 2.53
CA THR A 170 -17.25 26.20 2.91
C THR A 170 -18.61 25.62 3.24
#